data_AF-A0A419V5J6-F1
#
_entry.id   AF-A0A419V5J6-F1
#
_cell.length_a   1.000
_cell.length_b   1.000
_cell.length_c   1.000
_cell.angle_alpha   90.00
_cell.angle_beta   90.00
_cell.angle_gamma   90.00
#
_symmetry.space_group_name_H-M   'P 1'
#
loop_
_entity.id
_entity.type
_entity.pdbx_description
1 polymer ?
#
loop_
_entity_poly.entity_id
_entity_poly.type
_entity_poly.pdbx_seq_one_letter_code
_entity_poly.pdbx_strand_id
1 'polypeptide(L)'
;MEKIFKWIFIFWYSLRACLMNLKKEITNYYAYYFILIILSFIAILTIIIDGCFELNYPINNEYLIENNTRFSFFKEINEFINRAFIFSIPIVAAFFYFTYREQISLSARRENSFHLTMFMTCTPTVLIYGNIISFLLNQYANTQGELHTATSTVINIWIILIFCTLYYFYKIVSNSLNSIHEKKAFDKYMKQISKDKKSLYYCANKLKSIFFESMNSNLESAFQNINFSLENHLNDLLLEQRQEWEKHINSIMGEEPEHLLETLFIRGKKKKVDEKNIYLSQYYKENPENTRILYSAILRFHLKISYNVLRLENHFSSKNPLNAVNLLKPTIVPNLYKTYFKNLEELCINAYNNKEFPFELMLYTINDISKENINEINGRVAMSYTGPILLHQTLLKEAVEDGNVNKVTVITYSLTKPILNDENIQVKENTFNKEIELFMSRAIRKSQKDTFKEIPMEIKNLILFVLLQSLMKSIEIGQYGVSGQIVKRITTDFTGSSINSQLINFKKNKGLFNSSFTNEIQSSDIEDLDTIFNFSEQSFDYCFKKLNFLIYAQELYIKEMNIEFTEFNNDLTFVEIDLIDKDQLNYIYNKIISVGPKYGMLSLKEDFLKKYFGYKRDKKSFISTLANYFLDKESH
;
A
#
# COMPACT_ATOMS: atom_id res chain seq x y z
N MET A 1 14.06 -35.66 22.29
CA MET A 1 13.89 -34.30 22.87
C MET A 1 13.47 -33.28 21.84
N GLU A 2 14.29 -32.92 20.85
CA GLU A 2 13.97 -31.87 19.86
C GLU A 2 12.69 -32.13 19.04
N LYS A 3 12.48 -33.37 18.59
CA LYS A 3 11.22 -33.78 17.93
C LYS A 3 10.00 -33.63 18.85
N ILE A 4 10.13 -33.92 20.15
CA ILE A 4 9.03 -33.82 21.13
C ILE A 4 8.67 -32.35 21.37
N PHE A 5 9.67 -31.47 21.54
CA PHE A 5 9.44 -30.03 21.64
C PHE A 5 8.72 -29.48 20.41
N LYS A 6 9.15 -29.89 19.20
CA LYS A 6 8.48 -29.49 17.95
C LYS A 6 7.00 -29.91 17.93
N TRP A 7 6.68 -31.14 18.35
CA TRP A 7 5.30 -31.63 18.44
C TRP A 7 4.46 -30.86 19.46
N ILE A 8 5.03 -30.55 20.65
CA ILE A 8 4.35 -29.74 21.67
C ILE A 8 4.02 -28.35 21.14
N PHE A 9 4.97 -27.70 20.44
CA PHE A 9 4.70 -26.40 19.81
C PHE A 9 3.63 -26.49 18.74
N ILE A 10 3.71 -27.46 17.81
CA ILE A 10 2.69 -27.65 16.77
C ILE A 10 1.30 -27.85 17.40
N PHE A 11 1.20 -28.70 18.43
CA PHE A 11 -0.05 -28.95 19.14
C PHE A 11 -0.58 -27.67 19.81
N TRP A 12 0.25 -26.96 20.55
CA TRP A 12 -0.14 -25.73 21.25
C TRP A 12 -0.62 -24.63 20.28
N TYR A 13 0.10 -24.40 19.18
CA TYR A 13 -0.28 -23.39 18.19
C TYR A 13 -1.51 -23.81 17.38
N SER A 14 -1.69 -25.11 17.10
CA SER A 14 -2.90 -25.62 16.45
C SER A 14 -4.11 -25.53 17.37
N LEU A 15 -3.96 -25.84 18.66
CA LEU A 15 -5.00 -25.65 19.67
C LEU A 15 -5.40 -24.18 19.78
N ARG A 16 -4.42 -23.27 19.80
CA ARG A 16 -4.67 -21.83 19.79
C ARG A 16 -5.45 -21.39 18.55
N ALA A 17 -5.09 -21.90 17.36
CA ALA A 17 -5.80 -21.61 16.13
C ALA A 17 -7.25 -22.12 16.17
N CYS A 18 -7.47 -23.35 16.67
CA CYS A 18 -8.80 -23.89 16.91
C CYS A 18 -9.60 -23.02 17.88
N LEU A 19 -8.99 -22.56 18.99
CA LEU A 19 -9.64 -21.65 19.93
C LEU A 19 -9.95 -20.27 19.32
N MET A 20 -9.10 -19.76 18.43
CA MET A 20 -9.39 -18.52 17.69
C MET A 20 -10.53 -18.69 16.70
N ASN A 21 -10.58 -19.83 15.99
CA ASN A 21 -11.69 -20.13 15.09
C ASN A 21 -13.00 -20.31 15.88
N LEU A 22 -12.94 -21.06 16.98
CA LEU A 22 -14.05 -21.24 17.91
C LEU A 22 -14.51 -19.90 18.48
N LYS A 23 -13.61 -18.98 18.85
CA LYS A 23 -13.96 -17.62 19.27
C LYS A 23 -14.68 -16.86 18.15
N LYS A 24 -14.22 -16.95 16.90
CA LYS A 24 -14.82 -16.30 15.72
C LYS A 24 -16.22 -16.85 15.43
N GLU A 25 -16.40 -18.16 15.55
CA GLU A 25 -17.69 -18.84 15.40
C GLU A 25 -18.64 -18.51 16.58
N ILE A 26 -18.13 -18.52 17.81
CA ILE A 26 -18.89 -18.16 19.02
C ILE A 26 -19.38 -16.71 18.97
N THR A 27 -18.58 -15.76 18.42
CA THR A 27 -19.06 -14.39 18.21
C THR A 27 -20.22 -14.27 17.22
N ASN A 28 -20.43 -15.28 16.37
CA ASN A 28 -21.54 -15.31 15.41
C ASN A 28 -22.79 -16.04 15.94
N TYR A 29 -22.66 -16.90 16.96
CA TYR A 29 -23.78 -17.66 17.51
C TYR A 29 -24.33 -17.06 18.81
N TYR A 30 -25.07 -15.95 18.68
CA TYR A 30 -25.97 -15.45 19.73
C TYR A 30 -26.97 -16.53 20.21
N ALA A 31 -27.27 -17.50 19.36
CA ALA A 31 -28.14 -18.64 19.66
C ALA A 31 -27.61 -19.54 20.79
N TYR A 32 -26.30 -19.75 20.92
CA TYR A 32 -25.75 -20.59 22.00
C TYR A 32 -25.91 -19.93 23.37
N TYR A 33 -25.72 -18.61 23.43
CA TYR A 33 -25.97 -17.82 24.63
C TYR A 33 -27.45 -17.77 25.00
N PHE A 34 -28.33 -17.66 24.01
CA PHE A 34 -29.76 -17.77 24.21
C PHE A 34 -30.17 -19.15 24.76
N ILE A 35 -29.56 -20.23 24.28
CA ILE A 35 -29.76 -21.59 24.80
C ILE A 35 -29.27 -21.72 26.25
N LEU A 36 -28.11 -21.18 26.59
CA LEU A 36 -27.62 -21.17 27.98
C LEU A 36 -28.55 -20.39 28.91
N ILE A 37 -29.07 -19.25 28.46
CA ILE A 37 -30.07 -18.47 29.21
C ILE A 37 -31.37 -19.28 29.38
N ILE A 38 -31.86 -19.95 28.33
CA ILE A 38 -33.04 -20.83 28.41
C ILE A 38 -32.81 -22.00 29.37
N LEU A 39 -31.66 -22.67 29.30
CA LEU A 39 -31.32 -23.77 30.21
C LEU A 39 -31.23 -23.31 31.67
N SER A 40 -30.66 -22.12 31.90
CA SER A 40 -30.67 -21.52 33.25
C SER A 40 -32.09 -21.18 33.72
N PHE A 41 -32.96 -20.72 32.81
CA PHE A 41 -34.36 -20.41 33.11
C PHE A 41 -35.16 -21.69 33.44
N ILE A 42 -34.94 -22.78 32.71
CA ILE A 42 -35.55 -24.08 32.98
C ILE A 42 -35.10 -24.63 34.35
N ALA A 43 -33.80 -24.56 34.64
CA ALA A 43 -33.26 -24.99 35.94
C ALA A 43 -33.83 -24.18 37.11
N ILE A 44 -34.02 -22.87 36.93
CA ILE A 44 -34.69 -22.01 37.90
C ILE A 44 -36.16 -22.44 38.10
N LEU A 45 -36.87 -22.71 37.01
CA LEU A 45 -38.28 -23.12 37.04
C LEU A 45 -38.46 -24.44 37.80
N THR A 46 -37.56 -25.41 37.59
CA THR A 46 -37.57 -26.68 38.34
C THR A 46 -37.33 -26.47 39.83
N ILE A 47 -36.41 -25.59 40.22
CA ILE A 47 -36.13 -25.30 41.64
C ILE A 47 -37.31 -24.59 42.32
N ILE A 48 -37.97 -23.65 41.62
CA ILE A 48 -39.17 -22.98 42.14
C ILE A 48 -40.32 -23.98 42.31
N ILE A 49 -40.50 -24.88 41.34
CA ILE A 49 -41.54 -25.92 41.42
C ILE A 49 -41.26 -26.85 42.61
N ASP A 50 -40.04 -27.37 42.74
CA ASP A 50 -39.67 -28.25 43.86
C ASP A 50 -39.82 -27.56 45.22
N GLY A 51 -39.38 -26.30 45.34
CA GLY A 51 -39.53 -25.50 46.56
C GLY A 51 -40.99 -25.18 46.93
N CYS A 52 -41.89 -25.06 45.94
CA CYS A 52 -43.32 -24.87 46.18
C CYS A 52 -44.03 -26.15 46.66
N PHE A 53 -43.53 -27.33 46.30
CA PHE A 53 -44.14 -28.62 46.67
C PHE A 53 -43.83 -29.07 48.11
N GLU A 54 -42.75 -28.58 48.73
CA GLU A 54 -42.35 -28.99 50.09
C GLU A 54 -42.94 -28.14 51.24
N LEU A 55 -43.76 -27.12 50.93
CA LEU A 55 -44.34 -26.15 51.89
C LEU A 55 -45.39 -26.71 52.90
N ASN A 56 -45.54 -28.03 53.04
CA ASN A 56 -46.61 -28.65 53.85
C ASN A 56 -46.17 -29.28 55.19
N TYR A 57 -44.98 -28.99 55.72
CA TYR A 57 -44.54 -29.52 57.02
C TYR A 57 -44.61 -28.49 58.17
N PRO A 58 -45.09 -28.88 59.37
CA PRO A 58 -45.26 -27.97 60.49
C PRO A 58 -43.93 -27.48 61.10
N ILE A 59 -43.97 -26.26 61.63
CA ILE A 59 -42.83 -25.42 62.02
C ILE A 59 -42.44 -25.65 63.49
N ASN A 60 -41.14 -25.64 63.79
CA ASN A 60 -40.60 -25.70 65.16
C ASN A 60 -39.83 -24.40 65.50
N ASN A 61 -40.17 -23.74 66.61
CA ASN A 61 -39.91 -22.31 66.83
C ASN A 61 -38.52 -21.93 67.42
N GLU A 62 -37.70 -22.87 67.89
CA GLU A 62 -36.44 -22.52 68.60
C GLU A 62 -35.24 -22.20 67.67
N TYR A 63 -35.30 -22.54 66.38
CA TYR A 63 -34.22 -22.30 65.40
C TYR A 63 -34.26 -20.93 64.68
N LEU A 64 -35.20 -20.05 65.04
CA LEU A 64 -35.50 -18.82 64.29
C LEU A 64 -34.52 -17.65 64.54
N ILE A 65 -33.85 -17.59 65.71
CA ILE A 65 -33.14 -16.37 66.13
C ILE A 65 -31.74 -16.26 65.50
N GLU A 66 -30.95 -17.33 65.45
CA GLU A 66 -29.58 -17.28 64.90
C GLU A 66 -29.59 -17.17 63.35
N ASN A 67 -30.55 -17.81 62.71
CA ASN A 67 -30.73 -17.79 61.26
C ASN A 67 -31.21 -16.44 60.73
N ASN A 68 -32.02 -15.69 61.49
CA ASN A 68 -32.46 -14.35 61.08
C ASN A 68 -31.30 -13.38 60.84
N THR A 69 -30.23 -13.46 61.63
CA THR A 69 -29.05 -12.60 61.45
C THR A 69 -28.30 -12.91 60.15
N ARG A 70 -28.08 -14.20 59.85
CA ARG A 70 -27.42 -14.64 58.61
C ARG A 70 -28.27 -14.31 57.36
N PHE A 71 -29.58 -14.51 57.44
CA PHE A 71 -30.50 -14.17 56.35
C PHE A 71 -30.57 -12.67 56.07
N SER A 72 -30.58 -11.84 57.12
CA SER A 72 -30.54 -10.38 56.96
C SER A 72 -29.26 -9.90 56.25
N PHE A 73 -28.11 -10.47 56.60
CA PHE A 73 -26.83 -10.16 55.96
C PHE A 73 -26.80 -10.51 54.46
N PHE A 74 -27.28 -11.70 54.07
CA PHE A 74 -27.35 -12.08 52.65
C PHE A 74 -28.32 -11.20 51.86
N LYS A 75 -29.44 -10.80 52.47
CA LYS A 75 -30.41 -9.90 51.85
C LYS A 75 -29.81 -8.51 51.61
N GLU A 76 -29.14 -7.94 52.61
CA GLU A 76 -28.45 -6.66 52.49
C GLU A 76 -27.35 -6.70 51.41
N ILE A 77 -26.55 -7.78 51.38
CA ILE A 77 -25.53 -7.99 50.34
C ILE A 77 -26.18 -8.07 48.95
N ASN A 78 -27.25 -8.84 48.80
CA ASN A 78 -27.93 -8.97 47.51
C ASN A 78 -28.51 -7.63 47.04
N GLU A 79 -29.14 -6.87 47.93
CA GLU A 79 -29.63 -5.53 47.60
C GLU A 79 -28.51 -4.57 47.20
N PHE A 80 -27.37 -4.62 47.88
CA PHE A 80 -26.20 -3.84 47.54
C PHE A 80 -25.65 -4.22 46.15
N ILE A 81 -25.48 -5.52 45.89
CA ILE A 81 -24.98 -6.04 44.61
C ILE A 81 -25.92 -5.68 43.46
N ASN A 82 -27.23 -5.84 43.64
CA ASN A 82 -28.23 -5.47 42.64
C ASN A 82 -28.19 -3.97 42.33
N ARG A 83 -28.12 -3.12 43.35
CA ARG A 83 -27.94 -1.66 43.16
C ARG A 83 -26.65 -1.36 42.42
N ALA A 84 -25.52 -1.96 42.79
CA ALA A 84 -24.24 -1.76 42.13
C ALA A 84 -24.28 -2.15 40.64
N PHE A 85 -24.89 -3.28 40.30
CA PHE A 85 -24.98 -3.72 38.91
C PHE A 85 -25.91 -2.85 38.07
N ILE A 86 -27.02 -2.34 38.64
CA ILE A 86 -27.90 -1.36 37.97
C ILE A 86 -27.11 -0.10 37.59
N PHE A 87 -26.23 0.40 38.45
CA PHE A 87 -25.37 1.55 38.13
C PHE A 87 -24.22 1.19 37.19
N SER A 88 -23.74 -0.05 37.20
CA SER A 88 -22.63 -0.49 36.34
C SER A 88 -23.01 -0.53 34.84
N ILE A 89 -24.27 -0.83 34.50
CA ILE A 89 -24.73 -0.92 33.11
C ILE A 89 -24.60 0.43 32.38
N PRO A 90 -25.12 1.57 32.89
CA PRO A 90 -24.90 2.88 32.30
C PRO A 90 -23.42 3.25 32.17
N ILE A 91 -22.59 2.89 33.15
CA ILE A 91 -21.15 3.16 33.11
C ILE A 91 -20.49 2.38 31.98
N VAL A 92 -20.77 1.07 31.85
CA VAL A 92 -20.26 0.25 30.74
C VAL A 92 -20.76 0.76 29.41
N ALA A 93 -22.03 1.15 29.30
CA ALA A 93 -22.60 1.71 28.09
C ALA A 93 -21.92 3.04 27.70
N ALA A 94 -21.65 3.92 28.67
CA ALA A 94 -20.94 5.18 28.46
C ALA A 94 -19.50 4.94 28.02
N PHE A 95 -18.76 4.05 28.71
CA PHE A 95 -17.41 3.68 28.29
C PHE A 95 -17.41 3.03 26.92
N PHE A 96 -18.35 2.12 26.62
CA PHE A 96 -18.44 1.48 25.32
C PHE A 96 -18.77 2.49 24.22
N TYR A 97 -19.72 3.40 24.43
CA TYR A 97 -20.07 4.44 23.46
C TYR A 97 -18.92 5.42 23.22
N PHE A 98 -18.29 5.91 24.29
CA PHE A 98 -17.11 6.78 24.21
C PHE A 98 -15.98 6.08 23.48
N THR A 99 -15.70 4.84 23.87
CA THR A 99 -14.69 3.99 23.23
C THR A 99 -15.05 3.73 21.77
N TYR A 100 -16.32 3.50 21.42
CA TYR A 100 -16.75 3.29 20.04
C TYR A 100 -16.58 4.54 19.17
N ARG A 101 -16.85 5.72 19.74
CA ARG A 101 -16.69 7.01 19.08
C ARG A 101 -15.22 7.38 18.88
N GLU A 102 -14.39 7.17 19.90
CA GLU A 102 -12.96 7.54 19.91
C GLU A 102 -12.05 6.43 19.36
N GLN A 103 -12.51 5.17 19.25
CA GLN A 103 -11.71 4.09 18.67
C GLN A 103 -11.72 4.16 17.14
N ILE A 104 -10.53 4.48 16.64
CA ILE A 104 -10.23 4.58 15.21
C ILE A 104 -9.91 3.21 14.62
N SER A 105 -9.47 2.25 15.44
CA SER A 105 -9.02 0.93 14.99
C SER A 105 -10.13 -0.14 14.91
N LEU A 106 -10.17 -0.92 13.83
CA LEU A 106 -11.14 -2.02 13.65
C LEU A 106 -10.97 -3.19 14.64
N SER A 107 -9.75 -3.47 15.08
CA SER A 107 -9.46 -4.61 15.99
C SER A 107 -9.92 -4.36 17.43
N ALA A 108 -9.79 -3.12 17.94
CA ALA A 108 -10.24 -2.78 19.29
C ALA A 108 -11.78 -2.91 19.43
N ARG A 109 -12.51 -2.61 18.35
CA ARG A 109 -13.98 -2.78 18.28
C ARG A 109 -14.38 -4.25 18.46
N ARG A 110 -13.63 -5.20 17.87
CA ARG A 110 -13.89 -6.64 17.99
C ARG A 110 -13.47 -7.25 19.33
N GLU A 111 -12.50 -6.67 20.02
CA GLU A 111 -12.06 -7.20 21.32
C GLU A 111 -13.03 -6.85 22.45
N ASN A 112 -13.57 -5.63 22.44
CA ASN A 112 -14.55 -5.21 23.45
C ASN A 112 -15.91 -5.89 23.23
N SER A 113 -16.27 -6.28 22.01
CA SER A 113 -17.58 -6.90 21.74
C SER A 113 -17.79 -8.19 22.53
N PHE A 114 -16.80 -9.09 22.61
CA PHE A 114 -16.95 -10.33 23.38
C PHE A 114 -17.13 -10.08 24.89
N HIS A 115 -16.28 -9.22 25.47
CA HIS A 115 -16.36 -8.91 26.89
C HIS A 115 -17.66 -8.17 27.24
N LEU A 116 -18.09 -7.25 26.37
CA LEU A 116 -19.38 -6.59 26.48
C LEU A 116 -20.53 -7.58 26.40
N THR A 117 -20.53 -8.49 25.41
CA THR A 117 -21.59 -9.51 25.29
C THR A 117 -21.65 -10.39 26.53
N MET A 118 -20.51 -10.85 27.05
CA MET A 118 -20.47 -11.63 28.30
C MET A 118 -20.97 -10.82 29.50
N PHE A 119 -20.60 -9.54 29.60
CA PHE A 119 -21.11 -8.68 30.67
C PHE A 119 -22.62 -8.46 30.56
N MET A 120 -23.13 -8.19 29.35
CA MET A 120 -24.55 -7.95 29.08
C MET A 120 -25.41 -9.21 29.24
N THR A 121 -24.84 -10.41 29.10
CA THR A 121 -25.56 -11.67 29.37
C THR A 121 -25.46 -12.08 30.84
N CYS A 122 -24.31 -11.90 31.49
CA CYS A 122 -24.12 -12.26 32.89
C CYS A 122 -24.82 -11.29 33.86
N THR A 123 -24.90 -9.99 33.54
CA THR A 123 -25.51 -9.02 34.46
C THR A 123 -27.00 -9.28 34.71
N PRO A 124 -27.84 -9.46 33.68
CA PRO A 124 -29.25 -9.83 33.90
C PRO A 124 -29.41 -11.16 34.63
N THR A 125 -28.57 -12.16 34.36
CA THR A 125 -28.65 -13.45 35.06
C THR A 125 -28.29 -13.30 36.54
N VAL A 126 -27.25 -12.53 36.89
CA VAL A 126 -26.92 -12.20 38.29
C VAL A 126 -28.11 -11.53 39.00
N LEU A 127 -28.77 -10.57 38.34
CA LEU A 127 -29.94 -9.88 38.92
C LEU A 127 -31.13 -10.84 39.12
N ILE A 128 -31.40 -11.71 38.15
CA ILE A 128 -32.47 -12.72 38.23
C ILE A 128 -32.19 -13.70 39.38
N TYR A 129 -30.98 -14.27 39.43
CA TYR A 129 -30.58 -15.19 40.50
C TYR A 129 -30.60 -14.51 41.88
N GLY A 130 -30.18 -13.25 41.99
CA GLY A 130 -30.24 -12.48 43.24
C GLY A 130 -31.67 -12.26 43.74
N ASN A 131 -32.60 -11.97 42.83
CA ASN A 131 -34.02 -11.85 43.15
C ASN A 131 -34.64 -13.18 43.57
N ILE A 132 -34.27 -14.28 42.91
CA ILE A 132 -34.71 -15.64 43.28
C ILE A 132 -34.18 -16.01 44.67
N ILE A 133 -32.90 -15.76 44.94
CA ILE A 133 -32.31 -15.97 46.27
C ILE A 133 -33.06 -15.14 47.30
N SER A 134 -33.36 -13.86 47.04
CA SER A 134 -34.14 -13.05 47.99
C SER A 134 -35.54 -13.61 48.24
N PHE A 135 -36.21 -14.10 47.19
CA PHE A 135 -37.52 -14.74 47.33
C PHE A 135 -37.42 -16.01 48.18
N LEU A 136 -36.48 -16.90 47.86
CA LEU A 136 -36.25 -18.13 48.62
C LEU A 136 -35.90 -17.82 50.07
N LEU A 137 -34.97 -16.91 50.35
CA LEU A 137 -34.57 -16.53 51.71
C LEU A 137 -35.74 -15.93 52.50
N ASN A 138 -36.59 -15.10 51.89
CA ASN A 138 -37.78 -14.56 52.56
C ASN A 138 -38.83 -15.66 52.85
N GLN A 139 -38.97 -16.66 51.97
CA GLN A 139 -39.87 -17.79 52.21
C GLN A 139 -39.34 -18.72 53.31
N TYR A 140 -38.05 -19.06 53.28
CA TYR A 140 -37.42 -19.96 54.26
C TYR A 140 -37.24 -19.33 55.64
N ALA A 141 -36.98 -18.02 55.72
CA ALA A 141 -37.00 -17.30 57.00
C ALA A 141 -38.34 -17.43 57.74
N ASN A 142 -39.43 -17.71 57.00
CA ASN A 142 -40.76 -17.87 57.56
C ASN A 142 -41.15 -19.34 57.83
N THR A 143 -40.42 -20.34 57.30
CA THR A 143 -40.91 -21.73 57.33
C THR A 143 -40.03 -22.72 58.07
N GLN A 144 -38.71 -22.85 57.85
CA GLN A 144 -37.86 -23.77 58.61
C GLN A 144 -36.40 -23.31 58.57
N GLY A 145 -35.73 -23.21 59.73
CA GLY A 145 -34.41 -22.61 59.90
C GLY A 145 -33.20 -23.38 59.32
N GLU A 146 -33.36 -24.23 58.31
CA GLU A 146 -32.24 -24.92 57.67
C GLU A 146 -32.16 -24.58 56.17
N LEU A 147 -31.00 -24.07 55.72
CA LEU A 147 -30.74 -23.90 54.29
C LEU A 147 -30.66 -25.27 53.62
N HIS A 148 -31.68 -25.62 52.82
CA HIS A 148 -31.64 -26.80 51.98
C HIS A 148 -30.43 -26.79 51.04
N THR A 149 -29.87 -27.96 50.74
CA THR A 149 -28.74 -28.15 49.82
C THR A 149 -28.96 -27.47 48.46
N ALA A 150 -30.20 -27.50 47.95
CA ALA A 150 -30.59 -26.81 46.72
C ALA A 150 -30.37 -25.28 46.81
N THR A 151 -30.79 -24.63 47.88
CA THR A 151 -30.57 -23.17 48.08
C THR A 151 -29.08 -22.83 48.18
N SER A 152 -28.28 -23.68 48.83
CA SER A 152 -26.83 -23.52 48.90
C SER A 152 -26.18 -23.60 47.51
N THR A 153 -26.61 -24.53 46.66
CA THR A 153 -26.08 -24.62 45.28
C THR A 153 -26.42 -23.39 44.44
N VAL A 154 -27.63 -22.84 44.58
CA VAL A 154 -28.05 -21.61 43.87
C VAL A 154 -27.22 -20.41 44.33
N ILE A 155 -26.97 -20.27 45.64
CA ILE A 155 -26.12 -19.22 46.20
C ILE A 155 -24.68 -19.34 45.66
N ASN A 156 -24.11 -20.55 45.61
CA ASN A 156 -22.77 -20.77 45.06
C ASN A 156 -22.67 -20.41 43.57
N ILE A 157 -23.67 -20.79 42.77
CA ILE A 157 -23.74 -20.41 41.35
C ILE A 157 -23.84 -18.88 41.20
N TRP A 158 -24.68 -18.24 42.01
CA TRP A 158 -24.84 -16.78 42.00
C TRP A 158 -23.54 -16.05 42.37
N ILE A 159 -22.82 -16.52 43.38
CA ILE A 159 -21.51 -15.97 43.76
C ILE A 159 -20.50 -16.10 42.59
N ILE A 160 -20.44 -17.26 41.93
CA ILE A 160 -19.58 -17.47 40.75
C ILE A 160 -19.96 -16.49 39.64
N LEU A 161 -21.25 -16.31 39.38
CA LEU A 161 -21.74 -15.36 38.36
C LEU A 161 -21.39 -13.91 38.71
N ILE A 162 -21.45 -13.50 39.98
CA ILE A 162 -21.01 -12.17 40.43
C ILE A 162 -19.53 -11.97 40.10
N PHE A 163 -18.66 -12.91 40.47
CA PHE A 163 -17.22 -12.81 40.18
C PHE A 163 -16.93 -12.79 38.68
N CYS A 164 -17.62 -13.62 37.89
CA CYS A 164 -17.53 -13.58 36.42
C CYS A 164 -17.93 -12.21 35.87
N THR A 165 -19.04 -11.65 36.33
CA THR A 165 -19.56 -10.36 35.86
C THR A 165 -18.62 -9.21 36.23
N LEU A 166 -18.12 -9.19 37.47
CA LEU A 166 -17.11 -8.20 37.92
C LEU A 166 -15.80 -8.31 37.13
N TYR A 167 -15.35 -9.53 36.82
CA TYR A 167 -14.18 -9.75 35.98
C TYR A 167 -14.38 -9.18 34.57
N TYR A 168 -15.54 -9.41 33.94
CA TYR A 168 -15.85 -8.85 32.63
C TYR A 168 -15.99 -7.32 32.67
N PHE A 169 -16.63 -6.78 33.71
CA PHE A 169 -16.69 -5.33 33.93
C PHE A 169 -15.30 -4.71 34.00
N TYR A 170 -14.43 -5.25 34.86
CA TYR A 170 -13.04 -4.82 34.97
C TYR A 170 -12.30 -4.90 33.64
N LYS A 171 -12.48 -6.00 32.88
CA LYS A 171 -11.86 -6.17 31.56
C LYS A 171 -12.35 -5.13 30.56
N ILE A 172 -13.65 -4.81 30.53
CA ILE A 172 -14.17 -3.77 29.64
C ILE A 172 -13.55 -2.42 29.97
N VAL A 173 -13.61 -1.99 31.24
CA VAL A 173 -13.06 -0.69 31.66
C VAL A 173 -11.56 -0.63 31.40
N SER A 174 -10.80 -1.67 31.78
CA SER A 174 -9.35 -1.75 31.56
C SER A 174 -8.99 -1.73 30.08
N ASN A 175 -9.71 -2.48 29.23
CA ASN A 175 -9.47 -2.50 27.79
C ASN A 175 -9.83 -1.16 27.14
N SER A 176 -10.95 -0.55 27.54
CA SER A 176 -11.36 0.79 27.09
C SER A 176 -10.30 1.84 27.42
N LEU A 177 -9.84 1.90 28.68
CA LEU A 177 -8.78 2.83 29.09
C LEU A 177 -7.47 2.58 28.35
N ASN A 178 -7.08 1.32 28.18
CA ASN A 178 -5.87 0.98 27.40
C ASN A 178 -6.00 1.31 25.91
N SER A 179 -7.21 1.28 25.35
CA SER A 179 -7.47 1.63 23.95
C SER A 179 -7.45 3.14 23.67
N ILE A 180 -7.70 3.97 24.70
CA ILE A 180 -7.59 5.42 24.62
C ILE A 180 -6.11 5.84 24.61
N HIS A 181 -5.24 5.11 25.31
CA HIS A 181 -3.80 5.36 25.26
C HIS A 181 -3.18 4.88 23.94
N GLU A 182 -3.04 5.80 22.99
CA GLU A 182 -2.54 5.54 21.63
C GLU A 182 -1.29 4.65 21.58
N LYS A 183 -0.24 4.99 22.36
CA LYS A 183 0.99 4.21 22.45
C LYS A 183 0.76 2.76 22.90
N LYS A 184 -0.04 2.56 23.95
CA LYS A 184 -0.33 1.23 24.48
C LYS A 184 -1.16 0.41 23.48
N ALA A 185 -2.08 1.06 22.76
CA ALA A 185 -2.85 0.42 21.70
C ALA A 185 -1.93 -0.02 20.55
N PHE A 186 -1.03 0.87 20.09
CA PHE A 186 -0.05 0.57 19.05
C PHE A 186 0.87 -0.61 19.46
N ASP A 187 1.47 -0.55 20.65
CA ASP A 187 2.33 -1.60 21.19
C ASP A 187 1.62 -2.95 21.26
N LYS A 188 0.32 -2.94 21.59
CA LYS A 188 -0.50 -4.15 21.65
C LYS A 188 -0.63 -4.77 20.26
N TYR A 189 -0.90 -3.98 19.22
CA TYR A 189 -0.98 -4.48 17.84
C TYR A 189 0.35 -5.04 17.36
N MET A 190 1.46 -4.35 17.63
CA MET A 190 2.81 -4.82 17.26
C MET A 190 3.20 -6.13 17.97
N LYS A 191 2.86 -6.25 19.26
CA LYS A 191 3.01 -7.50 20.01
C LYS A 191 2.17 -8.63 19.41
N GLN A 192 0.96 -8.33 18.93
CA GLN A 192 0.09 -9.33 18.33
C GLN A 192 0.59 -9.77 16.95
N ILE A 193 1.04 -8.83 16.10
CA ILE A 193 1.70 -9.13 14.81
C ILE A 193 2.89 -10.07 15.03
N SER A 194 3.72 -9.79 16.04
CA SER A 194 4.87 -10.63 16.40
C SER A 194 4.46 -12.04 16.83
N LYS A 195 3.36 -12.17 17.58
CA LYS A 195 2.80 -13.47 17.98
C LYS A 195 2.20 -14.24 16.80
N ASP A 196 1.57 -13.55 15.88
CA ASP A 196 0.93 -14.16 14.71
C ASP A 196 2.00 -14.62 13.71
N LYS A 197 3.08 -13.83 13.50
CA LYS A 197 4.29 -14.26 12.78
C LYS A 197 4.86 -15.56 13.35
N LYS A 198 5.03 -15.65 14.68
CA LYS A 198 5.49 -16.90 15.32
C LYS A 198 4.49 -18.05 15.13
N SER A 199 3.18 -17.77 15.14
CA SER A 199 2.14 -18.80 14.98
C SER A 199 2.10 -19.35 13.56
N LEU A 200 2.33 -18.51 12.53
CA LEU A 200 2.46 -18.93 11.14
C LEU A 200 3.60 -19.94 10.93
N TYR A 201 4.67 -19.87 11.74
CA TYR A 201 5.76 -20.85 11.70
C TYR A 201 5.31 -22.25 12.17
N TYR A 202 4.68 -22.33 13.33
CA TYR A 202 4.44 -23.60 14.02
C TYR A 202 3.09 -24.24 13.70
N CYS A 203 2.16 -23.48 13.12
CA CYS A 203 0.81 -23.97 12.87
C CYS A 203 0.72 -24.87 11.64
N ALA A 204 -0.21 -25.82 11.65
CA ALA A 204 -0.56 -26.63 10.48
C ALA A 204 -1.10 -25.74 9.34
N ASN A 205 -0.77 -26.09 8.09
CA ASN A 205 -1.08 -25.27 6.90
C ASN A 205 -2.56 -24.88 6.79
N LYS A 206 -3.49 -25.80 7.10
CA LYS A 206 -4.95 -25.54 7.04
C LYS A 206 -5.42 -24.39 7.93
N LEU A 207 -4.70 -24.09 9.00
CA LEU A 207 -5.06 -23.10 10.01
C LEU A 207 -4.25 -21.80 9.90
N LYS A 208 -3.29 -21.71 8.95
CA LYS A 208 -2.46 -20.51 8.75
C LYS A 208 -3.26 -19.31 8.24
N SER A 209 -4.32 -19.54 7.46
CA SER A 209 -5.19 -18.47 6.94
C SER A 209 -5.76 -17.57 8.04
N ILE A 210 -6.12 -18.14 9.20
CA ILE A 210 -6.62 -17.39 10.37
C ILE A 210 -5.56 -16.41 10.89
N PHE A 211 -4.29 -16.84 10.94
CA PHE A 211 -3.20 -15.98 11.39
C PHE A 211 -2.83 -14.92 10.36
N PHE A 212 -2.94 -15.21 9.05
CA PHE A 212 -2.80 -14.19 8.00
C PHE A 212 -3.89 -13.11 8.13
N GLU A 213 -5.16 -13.50 8.31
CA GLU A 213 -6.27 -12.56 8.50
C GLU A 213 -6.10 -11.72 9.79
N SER A 214 -5.71 -12.37 10.88
CA SER A 214 -5.40 -11.69 12.16
C SER A 214 -4.27 -10.68 12.00
N MET A 215 -3.16 -11.08 11.36
CA MET A 215 -2.02 -10.22 11.11
C MET A 215 -2.39 -9.02 10.25
N ASN A 216 -3.17 -9.22 9.18
CA ASN A 216 -3.65 -8.15 8.32
C ASN A 216 -4.53 -7.14 9.09
N SER A 217 -5.47 -7.62 9.92
CA SER A 217 -6.32 -6.76 10.75
C SER A 217 -5.52 -5.96 11.78
N ASN A 218 -4.47 -6.55 12.35
CA ASN A 218 -3.58 -5.87 13.30
C ASN A 218 -2.69 -4.84 12.59
N LEU A 219 -2.20 -5.12 11.38
CA LEU A 219 -1.47 -4.15 10.55
C LEU A 219 -2.33 -2.95 10.20
N GLU A 220 -3.58 -3.17 9.78
CA GLU A 220 -4.53 -2.09 9.50
C GLU A 220 -4.81 -1.24 10.74
N SER A 221 -4.94 -1.87 11.90
CA SER A 221 -5.18 -1.18 13.17
C SER A 221 -3.99 -0.33 13.62
N ALA A 222 -2.77 -0.86 13.44
CA ALA A 222 -1.55 -0.10 13.68
C ALA A 222 -1.40 1.09 12.71
N PHE A 223 -1.72 0.89 11.43
CA PHE A 223 -1.77 1.96 10.43
C PHE A 223 -2.79 3.06 10.79
N GLN A 224 -3.99 2.67 11.20
CA GLN A 224 -5.04 3.59 11.65
C GLN A 224 -4.59 4.41 12.87
N ASN A 225 -3.85 3.79 13.79
CA ASN A 225 -3.27 4.49 14.95
C ASN A 225 -2.19 5.51 14.54
N ILE A 226 -1.27 5.12 13.65
CA ILE A 226 -0.25 6.05 13.10
C ILE A 226 -0.90 7.25 12.41
N ASN A 227 -1.93 7.03 11.58
CA ASN A 227 -2.62 8.14 10.92
C ASN A 227 -3.29 9.08 11.91
N PHE A 228 -3.86 8.57 13.00
CA PHE A 228 -4.45 9.40 14.02
C PHE A 228 -3.42 10.29 14.71
N SER A 229 -2.27 9.72 15.09
CA SER A 229 -1.17 10.51 15.67
C SER A 229 -0.67 11.57 14.67
N LEU A 230 -0.72 11.29 13.36
CA LEU A 230 -0.42 12.23 12.29
C LEU A 230 -1.46 13.37 12.17
N GLU A 231 -2.76 13.04 12.17
CA GLU A 231 -3.87 13.99 12.05
C GLU A 231 -3.98 14.92 13.28
N ASN A 232 -3.57 14.44 14.46
CA ASN A 232 -3.57 15.23 15.70
C ASN A 232 -2.24 15.92 16.02
N HIS A 233 -1.25 15.87 15.11
CA HIS A 233 0.07 16.50 15.30
C HIS A 233 0.83 16.02 16.56
N LEU A 234 0.76 14.71 16.86
CA LEU A 234 1.48 14.08 17.97
C LEU A 234 2.87 13.61 17.52
N ASN A 235 3.74 14.54 17.13
CA ASN A 235 4.97 14.26 16.37
C ASN A 235 5.95 13.30 17.10
N ASP A 236 6.12 13.44 18.42
CA ASP A 236 7.02 12.57 19.20
C ASP A 236 6.52 11.11 19.21
N LEU A 237 5.20 10.93 19.36
CA LEU A 237 4.57 9.62 19.34
C LEU A 237 4.61 9.02 17.93
N LEU A 238 4.37 9.85 16.91
CA LEU A 238 4.44 9.45 15.50
C LEU A 238 5.83 8.91 15.14
N LEU A 239 6.89 9.61 15.56
CA LEU A 239 8.28 9.17 15.35
C LEU A 239 8.55 7.80 15.97
N GLU A 240 8.15 7.61 17.22
CA GLU A 240 8.34 6.34 17.93
C GLU A 240 7.55 5.20 17.25
N GLN A 241 6.27 5.44 16.94
CA GLN A 241 5.42 4.46 16.26
C GLN A 241 5.94 4.10 14.87
N ARG A 242 6.44 5.08 14.12
CA ARG A 242 7.03 4.86 12.80
C ARG A 242 8.29 4.00 12.89
N GLN A 243 9.18 4.28 13.82
CA GLN A 243 10.42 3.49 14.01
C GLN A 243 10.10 2.03 14.36
N GLU A 244 9.15 1.80 15.27
CA GLU A 244 8.72 0.45 15.63
C GLU A 244 7.97 -0.24 14.47
N TRP A 245 7.13 0.49 13.71
CA TRP A 245 6.51 -0.02 12.48
C TRP A 245 7.56 -0.48 11.47
N GLU A 246 8.52 0.39 11.12
CA GLU A 246 9.59 0.09 10.17
C GLU A 246 10.40 -1.13 10.62
N LYS A 247 10.76 -1.22 11.90
CA LYS A 247 11.44 -2.38 12.49
C LYS A 247 10.63 -3.68 12.36
N HIS A 248 9.32 -3.63 12.63
CA HIS A 248 8.46 -4.81 12.50
C HIS A 248 8.29 -5.26 11.05
N ILE A 249 8.04 -4.32 10.14
CA ILE A 249 7.95 -4.59 8.70
C ILE A 249 9.28 -5.12 8.17
N ASN A 250 10.40 -4.49 8.52
CA ASN A 250 11.73 -4.98 8.16
C ASN A 250 12.00 -6.38 8.71
N SER A 251 11.47 -6.76 9.88
CA SER A 251 11.61 -8.16 10.34
C SER A 251 10.69 -9.13 9.59
N ILE A 252 9.57 -8.67 9.03
CA ILE A 252 8.67 -9.50 8.21
C ILE A 252 9.26 -9.69 6.80
N MET A 253 9.86 -8.64 6.27
CA MET A 253 10.43 -8.54 4.92
C MET A 253 11.90 -9.00 4.86
N GLY A 254 12.66 -8.78 5.92
CA GLY A 254 14.09 -9.02 5.99
C GLY A 254 14.40 -10.50 5.93
N GLU A 255 15.35 -10.85 5.06
CA GLU A 255 15.76 -12.21 4.78
C GLU A 255 17.04 -12.66 5.52
N GLU A 256 17.58 -11.83 6.42
CA GLU A 256 18.71 -12.21 7.28
C GLU A 256 18.53 -11.72 8.74
N PRO A 257 18.97 -12.50 9.76
CA PRO A 257 19.14 -12.00 11.11
C PRO A 257 20.50 -11.31 11.18
N GLU A 258 20.60 -10.04 10.80
CA GLU A 258 21.91 -9.37 10.82
C GLU A 258 22.46 -9.09 12.23
N HIS A 259 21.78 -9.46 13.33
CA HIS A 259 22.32 -9.22 14.68
C HIS A 259 21.93 -10.16 15.83
N LEU A 260 21.46 -11.40 15.58
CA LEU A 260 21.19 -12.40 16.64
C LEU A 260 22.23 -13.52 16.72
N LEU A 261 23.46 -13.25 16.28
CA LEU A 261 24.66 -14.04 16.60
C LEU A 261 25.25 -13.67 17.98
N GLU A 262 24.47 -13.14 18.91
CA GLU A 262 24.92 -13.05 20.30
C GLU A 262 24.84 -14.43 20.97
N THR A 263 26.02 -15.02 21.05
CA THR A 263 26.37 -16.30 21.61
C THR A 263 25.96 -16.44 23.09
N LEU A 264 25.03 -17.34 23.39
CA LEU A 264 24.94 -17.92 24.75
C LEU A 264 25.95 -19.07 24.86
N PHE A 265 27.11 -18.78 25.45
CA PHE A 265 28.07 -19.79 25.91
C PHE A 265 27.48 -20.57 27.08
N ILE A 266 26.79 -21.66 26.80
CA ILE A 266 26.45 -22.66 27.83
C ILE A 266 27.10 -23.99 27.43
N ARG A 267 28.17 -24.34 28.17
CA ARG A 267 28.80 -25.68 28.22
C ARG A 267 29.33 -26.23 26.89
N GLY A 268 30.26 -25.51 26.26
CA GLY A 268 31.31 -26.11 25.40
C GLY A 268 30.87 -26.90 24.16
N LYS A 269 29.58 -26.95 23.84
CA LYS A 269 29.06 -27.56 22.61
C LYS A 269 28.44 -26.47 21.77
N LYS A 270 29.07 -26.18 20.63
CA LYS A 270 28.50 -25.41 19.52
C LYS A 270 27.22 -26.09 19.06
N LYS A 271 26.08 -25.75 19.67
CA LYS A 271 24.78 -26.07 19.11
C LYS A 271 24.39 -24.89 18.25
N LYS A 272 24.40 -25.07 16.93
CA LYS A 272 23.64 -24.20 16.03
C LYS A 272 22.20 -24.23 16.54
N VAL A 273 21.74 -23.13 17.13
CA VAL A 273 20.32 -22.93 17.33
C VAL A 273 19.80 -22.53 15.95
N ASP A 274 19.15 -23.48 15.28
CA ASP A 274 18.32 -23.22 14.11
C ASP A 274 17.13 -22.33 14.53
N GLU A 275 17.37 -21.07 14.86
CA GLU A 275 16.36 -20.04 14.68
C GLU A 275 16.29 -19.75 13.17
N LYS A 276 15.72 -20.71 12.43
CA LYS A 276 15.31 -20.50 11.05
C LYS A 276 14.22 -19.43 11.08
N ASN A 277 14.61 -18.17 10.94
CA ASN A 277 13.67 -17.13 10.58
C ASN A 277 13.00 -17.55 9.27
N ILE A 278 11.69 -17.72 9.30
CA ILE A 278 10.88 -17.98 8.11
C ILE A 278 10.59 -16.64 7.47
N TYR A 279 11.01 -16.54 6.21
CA TYR A 279 10.93 -15.35 5.39
C TYR A 279 9.70 -15.36 4.50
N LEU A 280 9.39 -14.21 3.90
CA LEU A 280 8.31 -14.01 2.95
C LEU A 280 8.30 -15.10 1.85
N SER A 281 9.49 -15.50 1.39
CA SER A 281 9.70 -16.57 0.41
C SER A 281 9.16 -17.95 0.82
N GLN A 282 9.24 -18.32 2.10
CA GLN A 282 8.66 -19.58 2.57
C GLN A 282 7.14 -19.47 2.77
N TYR A 283 6.63 -18.35 3.26
CA TYR A 283 5.18 -18.13 3.33
C TYR A 283 4.54 -18.21 1.95
N TYR A 284 5.20 -17.62 0.94
CA TYR A 284 4.74 -17.67 -0.44
C TYR A 284 4.68 -19.09 -0.99
N LYS A 285 5.70 -19.93 -0.74
CA LYS A 285 5.71 -21.35 -1.15
C LYS A 285 4.55 -22.16 -0.54
N GLU A 286 4.18 -21.85 0.70
CA GLU A 286 3.17 -22.62 1.42
C GLU A 286 1.74 -22.11 1.18
N ASN A 287 1.56 -20.80 1.05
CA ASN A 287 0.26 -20.14 0.88
C ASN A 287 0.41 -18.86 0.02
N PRO A 288 0.50 -18.97 -1.31
CA PRO A 288 0.82 -17.84 -2.19
C PRO A 288 -0.22 -16.72 -2.13
N GLU A 289 -1.52 -17.04 -2.18
CA GLU A 289 -2.60 -16.06 -2.17
C GLU A 289 -2.65 -15.23 -0.88
N ASN A 290 -2.64 -15.89 0.29
CA ASN A 290 -2.66 -15.19 1.57
C ASN A 290 -1.39 -14.34 1.78
N THR A 291 -0.25 -14.82 1.29
CA THR A 291 1.01 -14.07 1.34
C THR A 291 0.94 -12.83 0.45
N ARG A 292 0.36 -12.95 -0.76
CA ARG A 292 0.15 -11.82 -1.66
C ARG A 292 -0.78 -10.77 -1.07
N ILE A 293 -1.86 -11.19 -0.40
CA ILE A 293 -2.79 -10.28 0.30
C ILE A 293 -2.08 -9.55 1.44
N LEU A 294 -1.34 -10.28 2.28
CA LEU A 294 -0.57 -9.68 3.39
C LEU A 294 0.47 -8.69 2.87
N TYR A 295 1.22 -9.07 1.84
CA TYR A 295 2.24 -8.23 1.22
C TYR A 295 1.64 -6.96 0.62
N SER A 296 0.53 -7.08 -0.12
CA SER A 296 -0.23 -5.92 -0.65
C SER A 296 -0.66 -4.98 0.48
N ALA A 297 -1.15 -5.52 1.60
CA ALA A 297 -1.55 -4.71 2.74
C ALA A 297 -0.38 -3.97 3.38
N ILE A 298 0.76 -4.64 3.58
CA ILE A 298 2.00 -4.03 4.10
C ILE A 298 2.43 -2.87 3.20
N LEU A 299 2.50 -3.09 1.88
CA LEU A 299 2.84 -2.05 0.92
C LEU A 299 1.88 -0.88 1.00
N ARG A 300 0.57 -1.13 0.85
CA ARG A 300 -0.46 -0.09 0.87
C ARG A 300 -0.40 0.76 2.13
N PHE A 301 -0.28 0.13 3.31
CA PHE A 301 -0.22 0.85 4.57
C PHE A 301 1.08 1.64 4.72
N HIS A 302 2.23 1.04 4.39
CA HIS A 302 3.51 1.71 4.49
C HIS A 302 3.63 2.90 3.52
N LEU A 303 3.24 2.71 2.26
CA LEU A 303 3.23 3.77 1.24
C LEU A 303 2.31 4.93 1.63
N LYS A 304 1.13 4.63 2.19
CA LYS A 304 0.19 5.65 2.66
C LYS A 304 0.68 6.40 3.90
N ILE A 305 1.39 5.73 4.82
CA ILE A 305 2.10 6.41 5.92
C ILE A 305 3.14 7.36 5.35
N SER A 306 4.03 6.90 4.48
CA SER A 306 5.08 7.73 3.88
C SER A 306 4.51 8.93 3.13
N TYR A 307 3.41 8.73 2.40
CA TYR A 307 2.66 9.80 1.73
C TYR A 307 2.09 10.83 2.72
N ASN A 308 1.40 10.36 3.76
CA ASN A 308 0.77 11.25 4.74
C ASN A 308 1.80 12.05 5.55
N VAL A 309 2.93 11.42 5.92
CA VAL A 309 4.05 12.10 6.59
C VAL A 309 4.62 13.20 5.70
N LEU A 310 4.88 12.91 4.42
CA LEU A 310 5.41 13.89 3.47
C LEU A 310 4.44 15.05 3.17
N ARG A 311 3.13 14.76 3.17
CA ARG A 311 2.10 15.79 2.98
C ARG A 311 2.01 16.75 4.17
N LEU A 312 2.04 16.21 5.40
CA LEU A 312 1.71 16.98 6.60
C LEU A 312 2.91 17.58 7.31
N GLU A 313 4.12 17.06 7.12
CA GLU A 313 5.33 17.56 7.78
C GLU A 313 6.47 17.86 6.79
N ASN A 314 6.67 19.15 6.49
CA ASN A 314 7.83 19.66 5.73
C ASN A 314 9.18 19.52 6.47
N HIS A 315 9.21 18.99 7.71
CA HIS A 315 10.32 19.18 8.66
C HIS A 315 11.04 17.91 9.15
N PHE A 316 10.75 16.71 8.62
CA PHE A 316 11.59 15.54 8.97
C PHE A 316 12.95 15.59 8.26
N SER A 317 13.98 15.89 9.05
CA SER A 317 15.27 16.42 8.62
C SER A 317 16.37 15.40 8.27
N SER A 318 16.10 14.11 8.05
CA SER A 318 17.24 13.21 7.72
C SER A 318 17.00 11.97 6.86
N LYS A 319 15.77 11.47 6.69
CA LYS A 319 15.52 10.30 5.82
C LYS A 319 14.22 10.48 5.04
N ASN A 320 14.33 10.51 3.71
CA ASN A 320 13.20 10.47 2.80
C ASN A 320 12.29 9.27 3.19
N PRO A 321 11.04 9.49 3.64
CA PRO A 321 10.11 8.42 4.00
C PRO A 321 9.83 7.44 2.87
N LEU A 322 10.09 7.84 1.62
CA LEU A 322 9.99 6.97 0.45
C LEU A 322 11.21 6.08 0.25
N ASN A 323 12.35 6.31 0.91
CA ASN A 323 13.50 5.38 0.81
C ASN A 323 13.15 3.98 1.35
N ALA A 324 12.17 3.91 2.25
CA ALA A 324 11.67 2.64 2.76
C ALA A 324 10.87 1.83 1.70
N VAL A 325 10.50 2.44 0.56
CA VAL A 325 9.97 1.73 -0.62
C VAL A 325 10.98 0.72 -1.15
N ASN A 326 12.25 1.09 -1.22
CA ASN A 326 13.32 0.19 -1.67
C ASN A 326 13.46 -1.03 -0.74
N LEU A 327 13.25 -0.83 0.57
CA LEU A 327 13.29 -1.92 1.56
C LEU A 327 12.18 -2.97 1.35
N LEU A 328 11.08 -2.59 0.70
CA LEU A 328 9.95 -3.48 0.44
C LEU A 328 10.02 -4.17 -0.92
N LYS A 329 11.06 -3.90 -1.74
CA LYS A 329 11.23 -4.52 -3.06
C LYS A 329 11.35 -6.05 -2.92
N PRO A 330 10.56 -6.84 -3.68
CA PRO A 330 10.56 -8.29 -3.53
C PRO A 330 11.71 -8.91 -4.33
N THR A 331 12.92 -8.93 -3.78
CA THR A 331 14.12 -9.44 -4.48
C THR A 331 14.11 -10.95 -4.69
N ILE A 332 13.48 -11.72 -3.79
CA ILE A 332 13.59 -13.20 -3.76
C ILE A 332 12.34 -13.89 -4.32
N VAL A 333 11.19 -13.21 -4.33
CA VAL A 333 9.91 -13.74 -4.83
C VAL A 333 9.43 -12.88 -6.00
N PRO A 334 9.89 -13.16 -7.24
CA PRO A 334 9.59 -12.32 -8.40
C PRO A 334 8.09 -12.10 -8.64
N ASN A 335 7.27 -13.11 -8.38
CA ASN A 335 5.81 -13.05 -8.54
C ASN A 335 5.13 -11.96 -7.67
N LEU A 336 5.83 -11.39 -6.68
CA LEU A 336 5.34 -10.26 -5.89
C LEU A 336 5.63 -8.89 -6.53
N TYR A 337 6.50 -8.80 -7.57
CA TYR A 337 6.75 -7.54 -8.29
C TYR A 337 5.46 -6.94 -8.86
N LYS A 338 4.51 -7.77 -9.29
CA LYS A 338 3.18 -7.32 -9.69
C LYS A 338 2.46 -6.52 -8.65
N THR A 339 2.45 -7.07 -7.44
CA THR A 339 1.78 -6.44 -6.31
C THR A 339 2.54 -5.20 -5.86
N TYR A 340 3.87 -5.22 -5.97
CA TYR A 340 4.73 -4.08 -5.67
C TYR A 340 4.47 -2.89 -6.60
N PHE A 341 4.62 -3.06 -7.91
CA PHE A 341 4.46 -1.96 -8.86
C PHE A 341 3.03 -1.44 -8.93
N LYS A 342 2.00 -2.30 -8.79
CA LYS A 342 0.60 -1.85 -8.73
C LYS A 342 0.31 -0.94 -7.54
N ASN A 343 0.82 -1.27 -6.35
CA ASN A 343 0.66 -0.41 -5.17
C ASN A 343 1.47 0.89 -5.30
N LEU A 344 2.63 0.85 -5.96
CA LEU A 344 3.40 2.06 -6.25
C LEU A 344 2.73 2.95 -7.29
N GLU A 345 2.08 2.39 -8.30
CA GLU A 345 1.31 3.14 -9.29
C GLU A 345 0.18 3.94 -8.63
N GLU A 346 -0.58 3.32 -7.72
CA GLU A 346 -1.61 4.02 -6.95
C GLU A 346 -1.01 5.20 -6.16
N LEU A 347 0.17 5.02 -5.57
CA LEU A 347 0.89 6.10 -4.89
C LEU A 347 1.34 7.19 -5.87
N CYS A 348 1.90 6.83 -7.03
CA CYS A 348 2.33 7.76 -8.08
C CYS A 348 1.18 8.66 -8.52
N ILE A 349 0.01 8.08 -8.79
CA ILE A 349 -1.19 8.80 -9.22
C ILE A 349 -1.68 9.73 -8.10
N ASN A 350 -1.72 9.25 -6.86
CA ASN A 350 -2.10 10.09 -5.71
C ASN A 350 -1.13 11.26 -5.50
N ALA A 351 0.17 11.01 -5.63
CA ALA A 351 1.22 12.04 -5.56
C ALA A 351 1.12 13.05 -6.70
N TYR A 352 0.78 12.60 -7.91
CA TYR A 352 0.56 13.46 -9.07
C TYR A 352 -0.65 14.40 -8.87
N ASN A 353 -1.74 13.88 -8.33
CA ASN A 353 -3.00 14.63 -8.15
C ASN A 353 -2.95 15.64 -6.99
N ASN A 354 -2.06 15.43 -6.01
CA ASN A 354 -1.94 16.33 -4.86
C ASN A 354 -0.89 17.43 -5.09
N LYS A 355 -1.34 18.71 -5.04
CA LYS A 355 -0.46 19.88 -5.20
C LYS A 355 0.52 20.10 -4.04
N GLU A 356 0.18 19.64 -2.84
CA GLU A 356 1.01 19.82 -1.64
C GLU A 356 2.16 18.79 -1.57
N PHE A 357 2.05 17.72 -2.35
CA PHE A 357 3.03 16.65 -2.33
C PHE A 357 4.30 17.02 -3.12
N PRO A 358 5.52 16.76 -2.60
CA PRO A 358 6.77 17.02 -3.32
C PRO A 358 6.96 15.99 -4.45
N PHE A 359 6.36 16.23 -5.61
CA PHE A 359 6.33 15.32 -6.75
C PHE A 359 7.72 14.90 -7.24
N GLU A 360 8.70 15.80 -7.16
CA GLU A 360 10.10 15.53 -7.53
C GLU A 360 10.72 14.44 -6.67
N LEU A 361 10.31 14.32 -5.40
CA LEU A 361 10.79 13.27 -4.50
C LEU A 361 10.25 11.88 -4.90
N MET A 362 9.03 11.83 -5.44
CA MET A 362 8.48 10.59 -6.00
C MET A 362 9.27 10.16 -7.23
N LEU A 363 9.54 11.08 -8.16
CA LEU A 363 10.37 10.80 -9.33
C LEU A 363 11.79 10.36 -8.96
N TYR A 364 12.40 11.00 -7.95
CA TYR A 364 13.66 10.56 -7.38
C TYR A 364 13.57 9.11 -6.89
N THR A 365 12.51 8.76 -6.16
CA THR A 365 12.30 7.39 -5.63
C THR A 365 12.14 6.37 -6.76
N ILE A 366 11.39 6.69 -7.81
CA ILE A 366 11.22 5.81 -8.98
C ILE A 366 12.58 5.55 -9.65
N ASN A 367 13.41 6.58 -9.80
CA ASN A 367 14.76 6.45 -10.34
C ASN A 367 15.72 5.72 -9.40
N ASP A 368 15.52 5.79 -8.09
CA ASP A 368 16.36 5.08 -7.14
C ASP A 368 16.12 3.57 -7.23
N ILE A 369 14.86 3.16 -7.45
CA ILE A 369 14.49 1.75 -7.69
C ILE A 369 15.22 1.15 -8.90
N SER A 370 15.56 1.97 -9.91
CA SER A 370 16.26 1.53 -11.12
C SER A 370 17.79 1.47 -10.98
N LYS A 371 18.39 2.06 -9.93
CA LYS A 371 19.86 2.14 -9.75
C LYS A 371 20.53 0.87 -9.20
N GLU A 372 19.81 -0.02 -8.53
CA GLU A 372 20.45 -1.11 -7.78
C GLU A 372 20.89 -2.31 -8.65
N ASN A 373 22.20 -2.59 -8.61
CA ASN A 373 22.99 -3.75 -9.08
C ASN A 373 22.50 -4.51 -10.34
N ILE A 374 23.06 -4.09 -11.48
CA ILE A 374 23.12 -4.75 -12.81
C ILE A 374 23.73 -6.20 -12.75
N ASN A 375 24.18 -6.67 -11.58
CA ASN A 375 24.99 -7.88 -11.46
C ASN A 375 24.22 -9.18 -11.19
N GLU A 376 22.88 -9.21 -11.24
CA GLU A 376 22.13 -10.47 -11.08
C GLU A 376 21.54 -11.01 -12.38
N ILE A 377 22.29 -11.95 -12.98
CA ILE A 377 21.88 -13.22 -13.61
C ILE A 377 20.69 -13.14 -14.58
N ASN A 378 20.99 -13.34 -15.88
CA ASN A 378 20.15 -13.93 -16.92
C ASN A 378 18.63 -13.70 -16.77
N GLY A 379 18.14 -12.53 -17.23
CA GLY A 379 16.71 -12.22 -17.37
C GLY A 379 16.10 -11.27 -16.34
N ARG A 380 16.79 -10.97 -15.21
CA ARG A 380 16.29 -10.04 -14.17
C ARG A 380 16.65 -8.58 -14.38
N VAL A 381 17.63 -8.28 -15.23
CA VAL A 381 18.08 -6.92 -15.53
C VAL A 381 16.96 -6.08 -16.19
N ALA A 382 16.14 -6.70 -17.06
CA ALA A 382 15.01 -6.03 -17.68
C ALA A 382 13.97 -5.57 -16.64
N MET A 383 13.60 -6.41 -15.67
CA MET A 383 12.58 -6.09 -14.66
C MET A 383 12.92 -4.89 -13.78
N SER A 384 14.20 -4.69 -13.44
CA SER A 384 14.63 -3.58 -12.58
C SER A 384 14.44 -2.21 -13.24
N TYR A 385 14.41 -2.15 -14.57
CA TYR A 385 14.19 -0.91 -15.34
C TYR A 385 12.76 -0.83 -15.88
N THR A 386 12.16 -1.94 -16.31
CA THR A 386 10.82 -1.98 -16.90
C THR A 386 9.76 -1.42 -15.94
N GLY A 387 9.73 -1.86 -14.69
CA GLY A 387 8.74 -1.36 -13.72
C GLY A 387 8.81 0.15 -13.50
N PRO A 388 9.98 0.73 -13.18
CA PRO A 388 10.16 2.18 -13.11
C PRO A 388 9.80 2.94 -14.39
N ILE A 389 10.13 2.41 -15.57
CA ILE A 389 9.76 3.04 -16.85
C ILE A 389 8.25 3.04 -17.05
N LEU A 390 7.57 1.95 -16.71
CA LEU A 390 6.12 1.87 -16.77
C LEU A 390 5.44 2.81 -15.76
N LEU A 391 6.00 2.99 -14.55
CA LEU A 391 5.52 4.02 -13.62
C LEU A 391 5.65 5.44 -14.20
N HIS A 392 6.76 5.74 -14.87
CA HIS A 392 6.90 7.01 -15.60
C HIS A 392 5.90 7.11 -16.75
N GLN A 393 5.61 6.02 -17.46
CA GLN A 393 4.60 5.99 -18.51
C GLN A 393 3.21 6.32 -17.96
N THR A 394 2.79 5.73 -16.84
CA THR A 394 1.52 6.08 -16.19
C THR A 394 1.49 7.57 -15.83
N LEU A 395 2.56 8.11 -15.25
CA LEU A 395 2.65 9.54 -14.93
C LEU A 395 2.66 10.45 -16.17
N LEU A 396 3.30 10.03 -17.26
CA LEU A 396 3.29 10.74 -18.54
C LEU A 396 1.91 10.74 -19.17
N LYS A 397 1.17 9.63 -19.09
CA LYS A 397 -0.20 9.52 -19.56
C LYS A 397 -1.09 10.57 -18.89
N GLU A 398 -1.09 10.61 -17.56
CA GLU A 398 -1.83 11.63 -16.79
C GLU A 398 -1.41 13.06 -17.17
N ALA A 399 -0.09 13.31 -17.26
CA ALA A 399 0.43 14.64 -17.60
C ALA A 399 0.08 15.11 -19.02
N VAL A 400 0.02 14.18 -19.98
CA VAL A 400 -0.37 14.44 -21.36
C VAL A 400 -1.86 14.74 -21.43
N GLU A 401 -2.70 13.95 -20.77
CA GLU A 401 -4.15 14.14 -20.76
C GLU A 401 -4.54 15.47 -20.09
N ASP A 402 -3.86 15.85 -19.01
CA ASP A 402 -4.00 17.15 -18.34
C ASP A 402 -3.46 18.34 -19.15
N GLY A 403 -2.63 18.11 -20.16
CA GLY A 403 -1.95 19.17 -20.92
C GLY A 403 -0.89 19.93 -20.10
N ASN A 404 -0.36 19.33 -19.02
CA ASN A 404 0.57 20.00 -18.11
C ASN A 404 2.02 19.90 -18.60
N VAL A 405 2.46 20.88 -19.40
CA VAL A 405 3.81 20.95 -19.99
C VAL A 405 4.92 20.87 -18.93
N ASN A 406 4.73 21.49 -17.76
CA ASN A 406 5.74 21.48 -16.70
C ASN A 406 5.93 20.06 -16.14
N LYS A 407 4.83 19.36 -15.84
CA LYS A 407 4.91 17.98 -15.35
C LYS A 407 5.48 17.05 -16.41
N VAL A 408 5.06 17.15 -17.67
CA VAL A 408 5.66 16.40 -18.78
C VAL A 408 7.16 16.64 -18.85
N THR A 409 7.60 17.89 -18.70
CA THR A 409 9.02 18.24 -18.70
C THR A 409 9.76 17.51 -17.58
N VAL A 410 9.31 17.62 -16.32
CA VAL A 410 10.01 16.99 -15.19
C VAL A 410 10.00 15.45 -15.30
N ILE A 411 8.89 14.85 -15.72
CA ILE A 411 8.77 13.38 -15.88
C ILE A 411 9.67 12.89 -17.02
N THR A 412 9.70 13.59 -18.16
CA THR A 412 10.55 13.18 -19.29
C THR A 412 12.04 13.29 -18.95
N TYR A 413 12.47 14.33 -18.23
CA TYR A 413 13.84 14.43 -17.71
C TYR A 413 14.18 13.30 -16.74
N SER A 414 13.26 12.98 -15.82
CA SER A 414 13.43 11.86 -14.89
C SER A 414 13.59 10.52 -15.63
N LEU A 415 12.72 10.24 -16.59
CA LEU A 415 12.71 9.00 -17.36
C LEU A 415 13.98 8.79 -18.19
N THR A 416 14.53 9.86 -18.74
CA THR A 416 15.70 9.84 -19.66
C THR A 416 17.02 10.08 -18.95
N LYS A 417 16.99 10.45 -17.65
CA LYS A 417 18.17 10.58 -16.81
C LYS A 417 19.15 9.41 -16.93
N PRO A 418 18.70 8.14 -16.97
CA PRO A 418 19.62 7.01 -17.09
C PRO A 418 20.43 7.02 -18.40
N ILE A 419 19.88 7.58 -19.50
CA ILE A 419 20.50 7.60 -20.84
C ILE A 419 21.68 8.60 -20.92
N LEU A 420 21.65 9.66 -20.10
CA LEU A 420 22.66 10.72 -20.14
C LEU A 420 23.93 10.28 -19.39
N ASN A 421 24.95 9.80 -20.12
CA ASN A 421 26.29 9.57 -19.58
C ASN A 421 26.94 10.92 -19.16
N ASP A 422 27.12 11.10 -17.86
CA ASP A 422 27.43 12.38 -17.20
C ASP A 422 28.90 12.88 -17.35
N GLU A 423 29.68 12.40 -18.32
CA GLU A 423 31.11 12.80 -18.45
C GLU A 423 31.39 13.98 -19.39
N ASN A 424 30.47 14.38 -20.29
CA ASN A 424 30.81 15.34 -21.36
C ASN A 424 30.12 16.71 -21.33
N ILE A 425 29.26 17.03 -20.35
CA ILE A 425 28.61 18.34 -20.31
C ILE A 425 29.42 19.32 -19.45
N GLN A 426 30.58 19.75 -19.94
CA GLN A 426 31.19 21.01 -19.50
C GLN A 426 30.38 22.16 -20.11
N VAL A 427 29.35 22.62 -19.40
CA VAL A 427 28.64 23.86 -19.76
C VAL A 427 29.65 25.01 -19.62
N LYS A 428 30.16 25.50 -20.74
CA LYS A 428 30.84 26.79 -20.80
C LYS A 428 29.84 27.86 -20.37
N GLU A 429 30.13 28.52 -19.25
CA GLU A 429 29.36 29.65 -18.74
C GLU A 429 29.25 30.74 -19.82
N ASN A 430 28.07 30.88 -20.42
CA ASN A 430 27.72 32.07 -21.18
C ASN A 430 26.42 32.64 -20.62
N THR A 431 26.57 33.86 -20.13
CA THR A 431 25.59 34.72 -19.49
C THR A 431 24.32 34.91 -20.32
N PHE A 432 23.19 34.30 -19.93
CA PHE A 432 21.85 34.88 -20.11
C PHE A 432 20.80 34.20 -19.21
N ASN A 433 20.09 35.01 -18.41
CA ASN A 433 18.95 34.69 -17.52
C ASN A 433 19.18 33.74 -16.33
N LYS A 434 19.83 34.29 -15.29
CA LYS A 434 20.13 33.67 -13.99
C LYS A 434 18.94 33.03 -13.25
N GLU A 435 17.69 33.45 -13.42
CA GLU A 435 16.57 32.91 -12.63
C GLU A 435 16.01 31.58 -13.16
N ILE A 436 15.91 31.42 -14.48
CA ILE A 436 15.50 30.15 -15.11
C ILE A 436 16.64 29.13 -15.01
N GLU A 437 17.87 29.61 -15.18
CA GLU A 437 19.07 28.80 -15.02
C GLU A 437 19.28 28.36 -13.56
N LEU A 438 18.93 29.17 -12.55
CA LEU A 438 18.96 28.76 -11.14
C LEU A 438 17.87 27.72 -10.81
N PHE A 439 16.70 27.78 -11.43
CA PHE A 439 15.65 26.78 -11.24
C PHE A 439 16.03 25.44 -11.88
N MET A 440 16.52 25.47 -13.13
CA MET A 440 16.97 24.28 -13.85
C MET A 440 18.27 23.71 -13.26
N SER A 441 19.27 24.54 -12.95
CA SER A 441 20.54 24.11 -12.35
C SER A 441 20.40 23.61 -10.91
N ARG A 442 19.38 24.03 -10.14
CA ARG A 442 19.13 23.44 -8.81
C ARG A 442 18.47 22.07 -8.90
N ALA A 443 17.55 21.85 -9.84
CA ALA A 443 16.99 20.53 -10.11
C ALA A 443 18.06 19.57 -10.68
N ILE A 444 18.93 20.08 -11.54
CA ILE A 444 20.03 19.34 -12.17
C ILE A 444 21.14 19.05 -11.14
N ARG A 445 21.69 20.05 -10.42
CA ARG A 445 22.83 19.89 -9.48
C ARG A 445 22.53 19.06 -8.24
N LYS A 446 21.28 19.00 -7.76
CA LYS A 446 20.92 18.16 -6.61
C LYS A 446 20.78 16.67 -6.99
N SER A 447 20.88 16.36 -8.28
CA SER A 447 20.64 15.02 -8.84
C SER A 447 21.89 14.37 -9.47
N GLN A 448 23.04 15.06 -9.46
CA GLN A 448 24.26 14.80 -10.27
C GLN A 448 25.45 14.24 -9.47
N LYS A 449 25.32 13.06 -8.84
CA LYS A 449 26.49 12.42 -8.19
C LYS A 449 26.66 10.92 -8.42
N ASP A 450 25.88 10.31 -9.30
CA ASP A 450 25.95 8.86 -9.51
C ASP A 450 26.38 8.52 -10.94
N THR A 451 27.58 7.95 -11.06
CA THR A 451 28.12 7.34 -12.30
C THR A 451 27.26 6.14 -12.70
N PHE A 452 26.47 6.28 -13.76
CA PHE A 452 25.74 5.16 -14.38
C PHE A 452 26.66 4.38 -15.34
N LYS A 453 26.58 3.04 -15.31
CA LYS A 453 27.14 2.17 -16.37
C LYS A 453 26.26 2.29 -17.62
N GLU A 454 26.84 2.06 -18.81
CA GLU A 454 26.10 2.04 -20.08
C GLU A 454 24.82 1.18 -19.97
N ILE A 455 23.70 1.78 -20.36
CA ILE A 455 22.38 1.16 -20.26
C ILE A 455 22.16 0.24 -21.47
N PRO A 456 21.55 -0.94 -21.27
CA PRO A 456 21.19 -1.82 -22.38
C PRO A 456 20.35 -1.10 -23.44
N MET A 457 20.65 -1.35 -24.73
CA MET A 457 19.99 -0.70 -25.85
C MET A 457 18.47 -0.97 -25.86
N GLU A 458 18.05 -2.12 -25.35
CA GLU A 458 16.65 -2.52 -25.17
C GLU A 458 15.89 -1.54 -24.26
N ILE A 459 16.53 -1.09 -23.17
CA ILE A 459 15.95 -0.11 -22.24
C ILE A 459 15.86 1.27 -22.88
N LYS A 460 16.90 1.69 -23.62
CA LYS A 460 16.88 2.94 -24.40
C LYS A 460 15.74 2.94 -25.42
N ASN A 461 15.56 1.83 -26.12
CA ASN A 461 14.46 1.64 -27.07
C ASN A 461 13.08 1.66 -26.39
N LEU A 462 12.95 1.07 -25.20
CA LEU A 462 11.71 1.10 -24.43
C LEU A 462 11.34 2.53 -24.01
N ILE A 463 12.30 3.31 -23.52
CA ILE A 463 12.08 4.73 -23.15
C ILE A 463 11.62 5.53 -24.37
N LEU A 464 12.32 5.39 -25.50
CA LEU A 464 11.93 6.04 -26.76
C LEU A 464 10.52 5.65 -27.18
N PHE A 465 10.16 4.37 -27.06
CA PHE A 465 8.82 3.89 -27.38
C PHE A 465 7.74 4.55 -26.51
N VAL A 466 7.96 4.66 -25.20
CA VAL A 466 7.05 5.37 -24.27
C VAL A 466 6.89 6.84 -24.64
N LEU A 467 7.98 7.52 -25.01
CA LEU A 467 7.94 8.91 -25.47
C LEU A 467 7.16 9.05 -26.78
N LEU A 468 7.32 8.12 -27.72
CA LEU A 468 6.55 8.09 -28.97
C LEU A 468 5.05 7.87 -28.73
N GLN A 469 4.67 6.96 -27.82
CA GLN A 469 3.27 6.78 -27.43
C GLN A 469 2.67 8.06 -26.82
N SER A 470 3.43 8.70 -25.93
CA SER A 470 3.03 9.95 -25.27
C SER A 470 2.88 11.10 -26.29
N LEU A 471 3.82 11.22 -27.23
CA LEU A 471 3.76 12.20 -28.31
C LEU A 471 2.54 11.95 -29.20
N MET A 472 2.35 10.72 -29.64
CA MET A 472 1.22 10.31 -30.47
C MET A 472 -0.11 10.68 -29.80
N LYS A 473 -0.24 10.38 -28.50
CA LYS A 473 -1.45 10.73 -27.74
C LYS A 473 -1.64 12.23 -27.67
N SER A 474 -0.60 13.00 -27.32
CA SER A 474 -0.68 14.46 -27.23
C SER A 474 -1.14 15.12 -28.54
N ILE A 475 -0.73 14.58 -29.68
CA ILE A 475 -1.15 15.05 -31.01
C ILE A 475 -2.63 14.73 -31.26
N GLU A 476 -3.06 13.51 -30.91
CA GLU A 476 -4.45 13.07 -31.06
C GLU A 476 -5.43 13.96 -30.28
N ILE A 477 -5.11 14.29 -29.02
CA ILE A 477 -5.95 15.14 -28.17
C ILE A 477 -5.69 16.65 -28.36
N GLY A 478 -4.75 17.05 -29.22
CA GLY A 478 -4.49 18.44 -29.56
C GLY A 478 -3.70 19.25 -28.51
N GLN A 479 -2.91 18.60 -27.66
CA GLN A 479 -2.10 19.23 -26.62
C GLN A 479 -0.74 19.70 -27.18
N TYR A 480 -0.76 20.74 -28.01
CA TYR A 480 0.41 21.17 -28.81
C TYR A 480 1.67 21.48 -28.00
N GLY A 481 1.56 22.19 -26.86
CA GLY A 481 2.71 22.53 -26.03
C GLY A 481 3.40 21.29 -25.44
N VAL A 482 2.60 20.28 -25.06
CA VAL A 482 3.10 18.97 -24.61
C VAL A 482 3.77 18.23 -25.77
N SER A 483 3.14 18.19 -26.95
CA SER A 483 3.73 17.57 -28.14
C SER A 483 5.09 18.16 -28.47
N GLY A 484 5.21 19.49 -28.46
CA GLY A 484 6.46 20.16 -28.78
C GLY A 484 7.56 19.91 -27.74
N GLN A 485 7.21 19.79 -26.47
CA GLN A 485 8.16 19.42 -25.43
C GLN A 485 8.69 17.99 -25.60
N ILE A 486 7.81 17.04 -25.92
CA ILE A 486 8.21 15.63 -26.13
C ILE A 486 9.10 15.50 -27.38
N VAL A 487 8.77 16.19 -28.48
CA VAL A 487 9.60 16.20 -29.71
C VAL A 487 11.01 16.71 -29.43
N LYS A 488 11.15 17.81 -28.67
CA LYS A 488 12.46 18.32 -28.26
C LYS A 488 13.22 17.27 -27.46
N ARG A 489 12.58 16.57 -26.52
CA ARG A 489 13.24 15.54 -25.72
C ARG A 489 13.73 14.38 -26.58
N ILE A 490 12.87 13.85 -27.47
CA ILE A 490 13.23 12.75 -28.38
C ILE A 490 14.44 13.12 -29.23
N THR A 491 14.43 14.30 -29.85
CA THR A 491 15.53 14.74 -30.75
C THR A 491 16.80 15.18 -30.01
N THR A 492 16.71 15.47 -28.70
CA THR A 492 17.87 15.81 -27.87
C THR A 492 18.57 14.55 -27.35
N ASP A 493 17.82 13.53 -26.95
CA ASP A 493 18.35 12.38 -26.20
C ASP A 493 18.55 11.11 -27.04
N PHE A 494 18.17 11.14 -28.32
CA PHE A 494 18.29 9.98 -29.19
C PHE A 494 18.89 10.36 -30.55
N THR A 495 19.75 9.50 -31.06
CA THR A 495 20.24 9.52 -32.45
C THR A 495 19.09 9.33 -33.44
N GLY A 496 19.17 9.95 -34.61
CA GLY A 496 18.10 9.81 -35.60
C GLY A 496 17.95 8.39 -36.18
N SER A 497 19.00 7.57 -36.22
CA SER A 497 18.89 6.14 -36.57
C SER A 497 18.02 5.36 -35.56
N SER A 498 18.24 5.55 -34.26
CA SER A 498 17.42 4.97 -33.19
C SER A 498 15.95 5.42 -33.32
N ILE A 499 15.72 6.71 -33.57
CA ILE A 499 14.37 7.25 -33.79
C ILE A 499 13.69 6.60 -34.99
N ASN A 500 14.37 6.53 -36.14
CA ASN A 500 13.82 5.95 -37.37
C ASN A 500 13.46 4.48 -37.17
N SER A 501 14.35 3.70 -36.55
CA SER A 501 14.10 2.28 -36.25
C SER A 501 12.87 2.07 -35.36
N GLN A 502 12.69 2.91 -34.34
CA GLN A 502 11.54 2.81 -33.45
C GLN A 502 10.25 3.33 -34.09
N LEU A 503 10.30 4.34 -34.97
CA LEU A 503 9.13 4.80 -35.72
C LEU A 503 8.57 3.70 -36.64
N ILE A 504 9.44 2.95 -37.31
CA ILE A 504 9.03 1.81 -38.16
C ILE A 504 8.32 0.75 -37.30
N ASN A 505 8.92 0.38 -36.17
CA ASN A 505 8.33 -0.59 -35.23
C ASN A 505 7.00 -0.07 -34.65
N PHE A 506 6.94 1.20 -34.28
CA PHE A 506 5.76 1.86 -33.74
C PHE A 506 4.60 1.84 -34.75
N LYS A 507 4.87 2.16 -36.02
CA LYS A 507 3.87 2.11 -37.10
C LYS A 507 3.38 0.69 -37.32
N LYS A 508 4.30 -0.28 -37.43
CA LYS A 508 3.99 -1.70 -37.69
C LYS A 508 3.06 -2.28 -36.63
N ASN A 509 3.27 -1.91 -35.36
CA ASN A 509 2.49 -2.41 -34.23
C ASN A 509 1.33 -1.48 -33.84
N LYS A 510 0.99 -0.47 -34.65
CA LYS A 510 -0.07 0.51 -34.38
C LYS A 510 0.05 1.17 -32.98
N GLY A 511 1.28 1.46 -32.56
CA GLY A 511 1.57 2.07 -31.26
C GLY A 511 1.45 1.12 -30.06
N LEU A 512 1.24 -0.19 -30.27
CA LEU A 512 1.28 -1.21 -29.23
C LEU A 512 2.69 -1.79 -29.08
N PHE A 513 3.04 -2.27 -27.88
CA PHE A 513 4.33 -2.92 -27.65
C PHE A 513 4.53 -4.12 -28.59
N ASN A 514 5.74 -4.25 -29.13
CA ASN A 514 6.12 -5.39 -29.99
C ASN A 514 6.16 -6.70 -29.18
N SER A 515 6.12 -7.86 -29.87
CA SER A 515 6.38 -9.20 -29.30
C SER A 515 7.71 -9.29 -28.54
N SER A 516 8.75 -8.57 -28.99
CA SER A 516 10.06 -8.52 -28.32
C SER A 516 10.00 -7.84 -26.96
N PHE A 517 9.35 -6.67 -26.89
CA PHE A 517 9.12 -5.97 -25.62
C PHE A 517 8.13 -6.72 -24.75
N THR A 518 7.08 -7.29 -25.34
CA THR A 518 6.11 -8.09 -24.58
C THR A 518 6.72 -9.38 -24.07
N ASN A 519 7.66 -10.07 -24.71
CA ASN A 519 8.30 -11.22 -24.07
C ASN A 519 9.19 -10.85 -22.87
N GLU A 520 9.72 -9.61 -22.82
CA GLU A 520 10.50 -9.07 -21.69
C GLU A 520 9.61 -8.43 -20.61
N ILE A 521 8.45 -7.86 -21.01
CA ILE A 521 7.44 -7.23 -20.14
C ILE A 521 6.44 -8.28 -19.59
N GLN A 522 6.10 -9.31 -20.38
CA GLN A 522 5.28 -10.51 -20.07
C GLN A 522 6.06 -11.55 -19.28
N SER A 523 6.97 -11.13 -18.40
CA SER A 523 6.77 -11.69 -17.07
C SER A 523 5.31 -11.40 -16.71
N SER A 524 4.54 -12.42 -16.33
CA SER A 524 3.14 -12.36 -15.88
C SER A 524 2.86 -11.36 -14.73
N ASP A 525 3.86 -10.55 -14.40
CA ASP A 525 4.07 -9.80 -13.20
C ASP A 525 3.84 -8.29 -13.38
N ILE A 526 3.54 -7.73 -14.57
CA ILE A 526 3.30 -6.27 -14.72
C ILE A 526 2.07 -5.89 -15.58
N GLU A 527 1.33 -6.87 -16.12
CA GLU A 527 0.20 -6.65 -17.05
C GLU A 527 -0.99 -5.83 -16.51
N ASP A 528 -1.05 -5.56 -15.20
CA ASP A 528 -2.17 -4.83 -14.56
C ASP A 528 -1.95 -3.31 -14.45
N LEU A 529 -0.77 -2.78 -14.82
CA LEU A 529 -0.53 -1.33 -14.75
C LEU A 529 -1.30 -0.60 -15.86
N ASP A 530 -1.93 0.53 -15.54
CA ASP A 530 -2.68 1.34 -16.51
C ASP A 530 -1.74 2.24 -17.33
N THR A 531 -0.89 1.57 -18.10
CA THR A 531 0.19 2.19 -18.88
C THR A 531 -0.23 2.44 -20.33
N ILE A 532 -1.36 1.88 -20.77
CA ILE A 532 -1.72 1.81 -22.18
C ILE A 532 -2.35 3.12 -22.64
N PHE A 533 -1.72 3.74 -23.63
CA PHE A 533 -2.34 4.81 -24.41
C PHE A 533 -3.33 4.21 -25.40
N ASN A 534 -4.61 4.56 -25.25
CA ASN A 534 -5.64 4.17 -26.21
C ASN A 534 -5.67 5.15 -27.37
N PHE A 535 -5.37 4.68 -28.59
CA PHE A 535 -5.44 5.46 -29.82
C PHE A 535 -6.69 5.13 -30.61
N SER A 536 -7.33 6.13 -31.23
CA SER A 536 -8.40 5.88 -32.19
C SER A 536 -7.81 5.29 -33.48
N GLU A 537 -8.34 4.15 -33.91
CA GLU A 537 -7.92 3.53 -35.18
C GLU A 537 -8.11 4.47 -36.38
N GLN A 538 -9.12 5.33 -36.33
CA GLN A 538 -9.44 6.28 -37.40
C GLN A 538 -8.45 7.46 -37.46
N SER A 539 -7.89 7.84 -36.31
CA SER A 539 -6.97 8.98 -36.20
C SER A 539 -5.50 8.58 -36.32
N PHE A 540 -5.20 7.28 -36.18
CA PHE A 540 -3.84 6.76 -36.06
C PHE A 540 -2.94 7.18 -37.21
N ASP A 541 -3.29 6.87 -38.46
CA ASP A 541 -2.43 7.20 -39.60
C ASP A 541 -2.19 8.71 -39.73
N TYR A 542 -3.20 9.51 -39.46
CA TYR A 542 -3.09 10.96 -39.53
C TYR A 542 -2.17 11.52 -38.44
N CYS A 543 -2.34 11.06 -37.20
CA CYS A 543 -1.55 11.52 -36.06
C CYS A 543 -0.10 11.02 -36.16
N PHE A 544 0.12 9.79 -36.66
CA PHE A 544 1.45 9.25 -36.90
C PHE A 544 2.23 10.08 -37.94
N LYS A 545 1.57 10.48 -39.04
CA LYS A 545 2.21 11.32 -40.06
C LYS A 545 2.56 12.71 -39.50
N LYS A 546 1.72 13.29 -38.64
CA LYS A 546 2.05 14.53 -37.91
C LYS A 546 3.24 14.36 -36.98
N LEU A 547 3.27 13.26 -36.22
CA LEU A 547 4.36 12.92 -35.33
C LEU A 547 5.69 12.88 -36.09
N ASN A 548 5.72 12.13 -37.20
CA ASN A 548 6.92 11.99 -38.03
C ASN A 548 7.38 13.35 -38.59
N PHE A 549 6.44 14.16 -39.10
CA PHE A 549 6.75 15.50 -39.58
C PHE A 549 7.34 16.41 -38.50
N LEU A 550 6.78 16.40 -37.29
CA LEU A 550 7.25 17.25 -36.19
C LEU A 550 8.67 16.88 -35.76
N ILE A 551 8.98 15.59 -35.68
CA ILE A 551 10.34 15.11 -35.40
C ILE A 551 11.30 15.58 -36.49
N TYR A 552 10.99 15.32 -37.75
CA TYR A 552 11.82 15.72 -38.87
C TYR A 552 12.07 17.24 -38.92
N ALA A 553 11.04 18.05 -38.71
CA ALA A 553 11.18 19.50 -38.68
C ALA A 553 12.14 19.97 -37.58
N GLN A 554 12.12 19.30 -36.42
CA GLN A 554 13.03 19.59 -35.32
C GLN A 554 14.47 19.14 -35.62
N GLU A 555 14.66 17.96 -36.21
CA GLU A 555 15.96 17.48 -36.68
C GLU A 555 16.59 18.43 -37.71
N LEU A 556 15.79 18.93 -38.68
CA LEU A 556 16.23 19.91 -39.65
C LEU A 556 16.73 21.19 -38.98
N TYR A 557 15.98 21.67 -37.98
CA TYR A 557 16.35 22.86 -37.24
C TYR A 557 17.64 22.67 -36.43
N ILE A 558 17.82 21.51 -35.81
CA ILE A 558 19.04 21.14 -35.08
C ILE A 558 20.27 21.20 -36.01
N LYS A 559 20.17 20.57 -37.20
CA LYS A 559 21.26 20.58 -38.19
C LYS A 559 21.58 22.00 -38.69
N GLU A 560 20.56 22.77 -39.07
CA GLU A 560 20.75 24.11 -39.64
C GLU A 560 21.29 25.13 -38.65
N MET A 561 20.93 24.98 -37.37
CA MET A 561 21.43 25.85 -36.30
C MET A 561 22.71 25.30 -35.65
N ASN A 562 23.20 24.14 -36.11
CA ASN A 562 24.34 23.42 -35.55
C ASN A 562 24.26 23.24 -34.03
N ILE A 563 23.16 22.65 -33.54
CA ILE A 563 22.92 22.49 -32.09
C ILE A 563 23.69 21.29 -31.52
N GLU A 564 24.91 21.54 -31.05
CA GLU A 564 25.90 20.51 -30.68
C GLU A 564 25.55 19.62 -29.47
N PHE A 565 24.66 20.04 -28.58
CA PHE A 565 24.35 19.29 -27.35
C PHE A 565 23.36 18.12 -27.53
N THR A 566 22.96 17.83 -28.77
CA THR A 566 21.93 16.81 -29.07
C THR A 566 22.58 15.48 -29.50
N GLU A 567 22.02 14.35 -29.08
CA GLU A 567 22.46 13.05 -29.58
C GLU A 567 22.23 12.89 -31.09
N PHE A 568 21.24 13.58 -31.66
CA PHE A 568 21.03 13.62 -33.11
C PHE A 568 22.27 14.11 -33.86
N ASN A 569 23.05 15.04 -33.31
CA ASN A 569 24.28 15.50 -33.96
C ASN A 569 25.37 14.44 -34.03
N ASN A 570 25.31 13.37 -33.22
CA ASN A 570 26.25 12.26 -33.30
C ASN A 570 25.98 11.37 -34.53
N ASP A 571 24.74 11.39 -35.03
CA ASP A 571 24.29 10.58 -36.15
C ASP A 571 23.19 11.35 -36.91
N LEU A 572 23.61 12.14 -37.91
CA LEU A 572 22.78 13.01 -38.77
C LEU A 572 21.88 12.22 -39.75
N THR A 573 21.39 11.07 -39.29
CA THR A 573 20.40 10.25 -39.95
C THR A 573 19.02 10.83 -39.66
N PHE A 574 18.39 11.43 -40.67
CA PHE A 574 17.04 11.98 -40.53
C PHE A 574 15.99 10.87 -40.50
N VAL A 575 14.88 11.09 -39.80
CA VAL A 575 13.70 10.23 -39.93
C VAL A 575 13.13 10.28 -41.35
N GLU A 576 12.64 9.14 -41.82
CA GLU A 576 12.10 9.02 -43.18
C GLU A 576 10.76 9.75 -43.33
N ILE A 577 10.75 10.88 -44.04
CA ILE A 577 9.51 11.58 -44.42
C ILE A 577 8.73 10.85 -45.53
N ASP A 578 9.40 9.97 -46.29
CA ASP A 578 8.80 9.23 -47.40
C ASP A 578 7.64 8.33 -46.98
N LEU A 579 7.43 8.16 -45.66
CA LEU A 579 6.24 7.55 -45.06
C LEU A 579 4.94 8.38 -45.24
N ILE A 580 5.01 9.59 -45.80
CA ILE A 580 3.88 10.51 -46.02
C ILE A 580 3.70 10.79 -47.52
N ASP A 581 2.55 10.42 -48.08
CA ASP A 581 2.24 10.73 -49.49
C ASP A 581 2.30 12.23 -49.77
N LYS A 582 2.77 12.63 -50.96
CA LYS A 582 2.99 14.03 -51.35
C LYS A 582 1.77 14.94 -51.13
N ASP A 583 0.58 14.46 -51.49
CA ASP A 583 -0.67 15.23 -51.33
C ASP A 583 -1.06 15.38 -49.86
N GLN A 584 -0.71 14.39 -49.03
CA GLN A 584 -0.95 14.40 -47.59
C GLN A 584 0.07 15.25 -46.84
N LEU A 585 1.33 15.30 -47.31
CA LEU A 585 2.39 16.12 -46.73
C LEU A 585 2.00 17.59 -46.75
N ASN A 586 1.48 18.09 -47.89
CA ASN A 586 1.01 19.47 -47.99
C ASN A 586 -0.17 19.74 -47.04
N TYR A 587 -1.10 18.79 -46.90
CA TYR A 587 -2.20 18.90 -45.94
C TYR A 587 -1.69 18.97 -44.48
N ILE A 588 -0.76 18.09 -44.11
CA ILE A 588 -0.16 18.03 -42.76
C ILE A 588 0.62 19.31 -42.45
N TYR A 589 1.46 19.74 -43.39
CA TYR A 589 2.22 21.00 -43.31
C TYR A 589 1.30 22.19 -42.99
N ASN A 590 0.24 22.38 -43.80
CA ASN A 590 -0.71 23.48 -43.60
C ASN A 590 -1.44 23.38 -42.25
N LYS A 591 -1.74 22.16 -41.79
CA LYS A 591 -2.36 21.92 -40.48
C LYS A 591 -1.42 22.14 -39.30
N ILE A 592 -0.12 21.92 -39.46
CA ILE A 592 0.87 22.15 -38.40
C ILE A 592 1.22 23.62 -38.31
N ILE A 593 1.47 24.30 -39.43
CA ILE A 593 1.79 25.73 -39.44
C ILE A 593 0.69 26.58 -38.84
N SER A 594 -0.58 26.27 -39.12
CA SER A 594 -1.71 27.05 -38.60
C SER A 594 -1.76 27.11 -37.07
N VAL A 595 -1.15 26.13 -36.39
CA VAL A 595 -1.04 26.07 -34.92
C VAL A 595 0.42 26.06 -34.44
N GLY A 596 1.39 26.31 -35.33
CA GLY A 596 2.83 26.22 -35.12
C GLY A 596 3.32 26.90 -33.84
N PRO A 597 2.93 28.16 -33.57
CA PRO A 597 3.31 28.87 -32.34
C PRO A 597 2.92 28.14 -31.05
N LYS A 598 1.81 27.37 -31.05
CA LYS A 598 1.31 26.67 -29.86
C LYS A 598 2.18 25.47 -29.45
N TYR A 599 3.00 24.93 -30.35
CA TYR A 599 3.96 23.88 -30.03
C TYR A 599 5.17 24.40 -29.25
N GLY A 600 5.42 25.72 -29.23
CA GLY A 600 6.61 26.28 -28.59
C GLY A 600 7.93 25.84 -29.23
N MET A 601 7.92 25.49 -30.52
CA MET A 601 9.08 25.01 -31.29
C MET A 601 9.52 26.06 -32.32
N LEU A 602 10.81 26.42 -32.30
CA LEU A 602 11.37 27.38 -33.27
C LEU A 602 11.44 26.80 -34.68
N SER A 603 11.59 25.47 -34.79
CA SER A 603 11.53 24.69 -36.04
C SER A 603 10.21 24.82 -36.79
N LEU A 604 9.13 25.28 -36.12
CA LEU A 604 7.82 25.46 -36.74
C LEU A 604 7.50 26.93 -37.08
N LYS A 605 8.48 27.83 -36.94
CA LYS A 605 8.32 29.21 -37.44
C LYS A 605 8.08 29.18 -38.94
N GLU A 606 7.09 29.93 -39.39
CA GLU A 606 6.65 29.91 -40.78
C GLU A 606 7.79 30.28 -41.74
N ASP A 607 8.64 31.24 -41.38
CA ASP A 607 9.80 31.63 -42.19
C ASP A 607 10.85 30.53 -42.32
N PHE A 608 11.08 29.76 -41.24
CA PHE A 608 12.00 28.63 -41.26
C PHE A 608 11.44 27.51 -42.14
N LEU A 609 10.20 27.08 -41.90
CA LEU A 609 9.58 26.01 -42.68
C LEU A 609 9.38 26.40 -44.15
N LYS A 610 9.09 27.67 -44.46
CA LYS A 610 8.98 28.14 -45.86
C LYS A 610 10.27 27.96 -46.65
N LYS A 611 11.45 28.03 -46.02
CA LYS A 611 12.74 27.76 -46.68
C LYS A 611 12.81 26.34 -47.25
N TYR A 612 12.20 25.36 -46.58
CA TYR A 612 12.26 23.94 -46.94
C TYR A 612 10.99 23.42 -47.63
N PHE A 613 9.84 24.01 -47.31
CA PHE A 613 8.52 23.53 -47.73
C PHE A 613 7.68 24.60 -48.43
N GLY A 614 8.14 25.86 -48.49
CA GLY A 614 7.35 27.02 -48.90
C GLY A 614 7.29 27.32 -50.39
N TYR A 615 7.81 26.46 -51.27
CA TYR A 615 7.73 26.73 -52.72
C TYR A 615 6.40 26.28 -53.33
N LYS A 616 5.66 27.26 -53.86
CA LYS A 616 4.36 27.15 -54.54
C LYS A 616 4.40 26.20 -55.75
N ARG A 617 3.37 25.33 -55.81
CA ARG A 617 2.62 24.77 -56.96
C ARG A 617 3.35 24.11 -58.14
N ASP A 618 4.65 24.24 -58.32
CA ASP A 618 5.32 23.57 -59.44
C ASP A 618 5.88 22.21 -59.03
N LYS A 619 5.18 21.15 -59.44
CA LYS A 619 5.38 19.75 -59.02
C LYS A 619 6.83 19.25 -59.16
N LYS A 620 7.62 19.85 -60.05
CA LYS A 620 9.03 19.53 -60.35
C LYS A 620 10.05 20.21 -59.43
N SER A 621 9.80 21.43 -58.95
CA SER A 621 10.76 22.21 -58.15
C SER A 621 10.87 21.71 -56.69
N PHE A 622 9.77 21.22 -56.12
CA PHE A 622 9.78 20.59 -54.79
C PHE A 622 10.60 19.29 -54.79
N ILE A 623 10.50 18.50 -55.88
CA ILE A 623 11.27 17.27 -56.06
C ILE A 623 12.75 17.61 -56.30
N SER A 624 13.09 18.64 -57.08
CA SER A 624 14.50 19.01 -57.25
C SER A 624 15.13 19.56 -55.97
N THR A 625 14.37 20.21 -55.09
CA THR A 625 14.92 20.76 -53.84
C THR A 625 15.10 19.67 -52.78
N LEU A 626 14.15 18.74 -52.64
CA LEU A 626 14.33 17.55 -51.79
C LEU A 626 15.36 16.59 -52.38
N ALA A 627 15.33 16.31 -53.69
CA ALA A 627 16.30 15.46 -54.35
C ALA A 627 17.71 16.06 -54.31
N ASN A 628 17.91 17.36 -54.50
CA ASN A 628 19.24 17.98 -54.33
C ASN A 628 19.69 17.94 -52.86
N TYR A 629 18.77 18.06 -51.90
CA TYR A 629 19.10 17.91 -50.48
C TYR A 629 19.40 16.45 -50.08
N PHE A 630 18.84 15.47 -50.78
CA PHE A 630 19.14 14.04 -50.61
C PHE A 630 20.35 13.57 -51.45
N LEU A 631 20.68 14.22 -52.56
CA LEU A 631 21.84 13.91 -53.41
C LEU A 631 23.14 14.48 -52.84
N ASP A 632 23.09 15.57 -52.06
CA ASP A 632 24.26 16.04 -51.30
C ASP A 632 24.68 15.04 -50.19
N LYS A 633 23.85 14.06 -49.82
CA LYS A 633 24.23 12.98 -48.89
C LYS A 633 25.15 11.90 -49.47
N GLU A 634 25.37 11.86 -50.78
CA GLU A 634 26.32 10.92 -51.40
C GLU A 634 27.71 11.54 -51.69
N SER A 635 27.95 12.80 -51.28
CA SER A 635 29.19 13.52 -51.61
C SER A 635 29.99 14.05 -50.41
N HIS A 636 29.75 13.54 -49.19
CA HIS A 636 30.62 13.75 -48.03
C HIS A 636 30.82 12.49 -47.19
#